data_AF-A0A1S2MG82-F1
#
_entry.id   AF-A0A1S2MG82-F1
#
_cell.length_a   1.000
_cell.length_b   1.000
_cell.length_c   1.000
_cell.angle_alpha   90.00
_cell.angle_beta   90.00
_cell.angle_gamma   90.00
#
_symmetry.space_group_name_H-M   'P 1'
#
loop_
_entity.id
_entity.type
_entity.pdbx_description
1 polymer ?
#
loop_
_entity_poly.entity_id
_entity_poly.type
_entity_poly.pdbx_seq_one_letter_code
_entity_poly.pdbx_strand_id
1 'polypeptide(L)'
;MVGLILASAVTRSTPSFHNPGHLRMWYTSPLRSFDPHLVTAILALIVIAGVGWFIYFQMKHRISEEKLEVNPDEKVFQELVVKQKVILNKLLELEEMHKAGTIADEEFEKKASLYREHLVKVKMELQRFMD
;
A
#
# COMPACT_ATOMS: atom_id res chain seq x y z
N MET A 1 -68.47 -47.32 -7.22
CA MET A 1 -67.33 -47.03 -6.34
C MET A 1 -66.13 -47.85 -6.79
N VAL A 2 -65.14 -47.25 -7.43
CA VAL A 2 -63.69 -47.43 -7.19
C VAL A 2 -63.03 -46.20 -7.82
N GLY A 3 -62.43 -45.37 -6.98
CA GLY A 3 -61.90 -44.05 -7.35
C GLY A 3 -60.60 -44.17 -8.15
N LEU A 4 -60.52 -43.38 -9.22
CA LEU A 4 -59.31 -43.12 -9.99
C LEU A 4 -58.34 -42.32 -9.11
N ILE A 5 -57.26 -42.93 -8.63
CA ILE A 5 -56.15 -42.20 -8.01
C ILE A 5 -55.27 -41.71 -9.17
N LEU A 6 -55.49 -40.45 -9.58
CA LEU A 6 -54.51 -39.69 -10.35
C LEU A 6 -53.31 -39.45 -9.44
N ALA A 7 -52.22 -40.16 -9.71
CA ALA A 7 -50.92 -39.88 -9.11
C ALA A 7 -50.49 -38.48 -9.55
N SER A 8 -50.74 -37.48 -8.71
CA SER A 8 -50.17 -36.15 -8.82
C SER A 8 -48.65 -36.29 -8.72
N ALA A 9 -47.98 -36.29 -9.87
CA ALA A 9 -46.53 -36.21 -9.94
C ALA A 9 -46.12 -34.84 -9.38
N VAL A 10 -45.76 -34.80 -8.10
CA VAL A 10 -45.14 -33.64 -7.48
C VAL A 10 -43.73 -33.52 -8.04
N THR A 11 -43.59 -32.84 -9.17
CA THR A 11 -42.28 -32.34 -9.60
C THR A 11 -41.93 -31.18 -8.66
N ARG A 12 -41.13 -31.43 -7.61
CA ARG A 12 -40.42 -30.35 -6.93
C ARG A 12 -39.44 -29.75 -7.95
N SER A 13 -39.89 -28.76 -8.72
CA SER A 13 -38.98 -27.86 -9.41
C SER A 13 -38.23 -27.09 -8.32
N THR A 14 -36.96 -27.39 -8.11
CA THR A 14 -36.10 -26.56 -7.28
C THR A 14 -36.18 -25.11 -7.78
N PRO A 15 -36.32 -24.12 -6.89
CA PRO A 15 -36.36 -22.73 -7.33
C PRO A 15 -35.07 -22.39 -8.08
N SER A 16 -35.20 -21.64 -9.18
CA SER A 16 -34.04 -21.17 -9.93
C SER A 16 -33.12 -20.37 -9.02
N PHE A 17 -31.91 -20.87 -8.76
CA PHE A 17 -30.88 -20.16 -8.00
C PHE A 17 -30.36 -18.91 -8.71
N HIS A 18 -30.73 -18.71 -9.98
CA HIS A 18 -30.33 -17.56 -10.78
C HIS A 18 -31.49 -16.60 -10.97
N ASN A 19 -31.29 -15.36 -10.55
CA ASN A 19 -32.19 -14.26 -10.89
C ASN A 19 -32.09 -13.98 -12.40
N PRO A 20 -33.22 -13.86 -13.13
CA PRO A 20 -33.24 -13.63 -14.58
C PRO A 20 -32.43 -12.40 -15.03
N GLY A 21 -32.28 -11.39 -14.17
CA GLY A 21 -31.43 -10.23 -14.44
C GLY A 21 -29.95 -10.58 -14.62
N HIS A 22 -29.39 -11.44 -13.77
CA HIS A 22 -27.98 -11.85 -13.86
C HIS A 22 -27.73 -12.74 -15.07
N LEU A 23 -28.70 -13.60 -15.42
CA LEU A 23 -28.62 -14.41 -16.64
C LEU A 23 -28.59 -13.52 -17.89
N ARG A 24 -29.50 -12.54 -17.98
CA ARG A 24 -29.52 -11.58 -19.10
C ARG A 24 -28.20 -10.84 -19.22
N MET A 25 -27.67 -10.34 -18.11
CA MET A 25 -26.37 -9.66 -18.07
C MET A 25 -25.24 -10.56 -18.61
N TRP A 26 -25.18 -11.81 -18.15
CA TRP A 26 -24.18 -12.78 -18.62
C TRP A 26 -24.24 -13.00 -20.12
N TYR A 27 -25.43 -13.29 -20.66
CA TYR A 27 -25.62 -13.57 -22.08
C TYR A 27 -25.41 -12.36 -23.00
N THR A 28 -25.53 -11.14 -22.46
CA THR A 28 -25.17 -9.91 -23.18
C THR A 28 -23.68 -9.57 -23.11
N SER A 29 -22.90 -10.27 -22.28
CA SER A 29 -21.47 -9.99 -22.11
C SER A 29 -20.61 -10.61 -23.22
N PRO A 30 -19.41 -10.06 -23.48
CA PRO A 30 -18.42 -10.70 -24.36
C PRO A 30 -17.95 -12.08 -23.85
N LEU A 31 -18.13 -12.37 -22.57
CA LEU A 31 -17.69 -13.61 -21.92
C LEU A 31 -18.77 -14.72 -21.96
N ARG A 32 -19.91 -14.48 -22.61
CA ARG A 32 -21.05 -15.40 -22.66
C ARG A 32 -20.72 -16.82 -23.17
N SER A 33 -19.63 -16.98 -23.93
CA SER A 33 -19.20 -18.26 -24.48
C SER A 33 -18.47 -19.15 -23.46
N PHE A 34 -18.10 -18.60 -22.30
CA PHE A 34 -17.42 -19.32 -21.23
C PHE A 34 -18.42 -19.77 -20.17
N ASP A 35 -18.02 -20.75 -19.36
CA ASP A 35 -18.80 -21.17 -18.19
C ASP A 35 -18.84 -20.04 -17.14
N PRO A 36 -20.02 -19.54 -16.75
CA PRO A 36 -20.16 -18.43 -15.80
C PRO A 36 -19.59 -18.76 -14.42
N HIS A 37 -19.72 -20.00 -13.96
CA HIS A 37 -19.21 -20.42 -12.67
C HIS A 37 -17.68 -20.52 -12.69
N LEU A 38 -17.09 -21.00 -13.78
CA LEU A 38 -15.65 -21.07 -13.91
C LEU A 38 -15.01 -19.68 -13.95
N VAL A 39 -15.56 -18.77 -14.77
CA VAL A 39 -15.06 -17.39 -14.87
C VAL A 39 -15.15 -16.68 -13.53
N THR A 40 -16.28 -16.81 -12.83
CA THR A 40 -16.46 -16.20 -11.50
C THR A 40 -15.50 -16.79 -10.47
N ALA A 41 -15.25 -18.09 -10.48
CA ALA A 41 -14.27 -18.73 -9.60
C ALA A 41 -12.85 -18.21 -9.84
N ILE A 42 -12.43 -18.05 -11.10
CA ILE A 42 -11.11 -17.52 -11.46
C ILE A 42 -10.97 -16.06 -11.03
N LEU A 43 -11.97 -15.22 -11.31
CA LEU A 43 -11.95 -13.82 -10.89
C LEU A 43 -11.92 -13.68 -9.37
N ALA A 44 -12.69 -14.49 -8.65
CA ALA A 44 -12.65 -14.53 -7.19
C ALA A 44 -11.25 -14.93 -6.68
N LEU A 45 -10.61 -15.92 -7.30
CA LEU A 45 -9.27 -16.36 -6.94
C LEU A 45 -8.23 -15.25 -7.17
N ILE A 46 -8.32 -14.50 -8.27
CA ILE A 46 -7.44 -13.36 -8.54
C ILE A 46 -7.62 -12.27 -7.46
N VAL A 47 -8.87 -11.94 -7.11
CA VAL A 47 -9.15 -10.93 -6.07
C VAL A 47 -8.61 -11.39 -4.72
N ILE A 48 -8.87 -12.65 -4.32
CA ILE A 48 -8.38 -13.22 -3.07
C ILE A 48 -6.85 -13.25 -3.05
N ALA A 49 -6.20 -13.61 -4.16
CA ALA A 49 -4.74 -13.60 -4.26
C ALA A 49 -4.18 -12.18 -4.15
N GLY A 50 -4.80 -11.19 -4.81
CA GLY A 50 -4.37 -9.79 -4.75
C GLY A 50 -4.53 -9.19 -3.35
N VAL A 51 -5.70 -9.38 -2.73
CA VAL A 51 -5.97 -8.92 -1.36
C VAL A 51 -5.09 -9.66 -0.36
N GLY A 52 -4.97 -10.98 -0.49
CA GLY A 52 -4.12 -11.82 0.36
C GLY A 52 -2.65 -11.42 0.27
N TRP A 53 -2.15 -11.17 -0.94
CA TRP A 53 -0.81 -10.64 -1.15
C TRP A 53 -0.61 -9.27 -0.50
N PHE A 54 -1.55 -8.35 -0.68
CA PHE A 54 -1.47 -7.02 -0.09
C PHE A 54 -1.44 -7.07 1.44
N ILE A 55 -2.31 -7.88 2.06
CA ILE A 55 -2.34 -8.08 3.52
C ILE A 55 -1.04 -8.73 3.99
N TYR A 56 -0.57 -9.79 3.32
CA TYR A 56 0.70 -10.45 3.64
C TYR A 56 1.88 -9.47 3.58
N PHE A 57 1.92 -8.65 2.53
CA PHE A 57 2.95 -7.63 2.34
C PHE A 57 2.94 -6.61 3.48
N GLN A 58 1.77 -6.05 3.81
CA GLN A 58 1.61 -5.11 4.92
C GLN A 58 2.05 -5.73 6.26
N MET A 59 1.66 -6.98 6.54
CA MET A 59 2.08 -7.68 7.75
C MET A 59 3.59 -7.89 7.81
N LYS A 60 4.22 -8.27 6.69
CA LYS A 60 5.67 -8.46 6.61
C LYS A 60 6.45 -7.14 6.81
N HIS A 61 5.91 -6.03 6.30
CA HIS A 61 6.46 -4.70 6.55
C HIS A 61 6.36 -4.33 8.02
N ARG A 62 5.20 -4.53 8.65
CA ARG A 62 5.04 -4.29 10.10
C ARG A 62 5.95 -5.16 10.96
N ILE A 63 6.17 -6.43 10.62
CA ILE A 63 7.12 -7.29 11.33
C ILE A 63 8.57 -6.80 11.13
N SER A 64 8.88 -6.23 9.97
CA SER A 64 10.21 -5.64 9.73
C SER A 64 10.38 -4.33 10.53
N GLU A 65 9.33 -3.53 10.68
CA GLU A 65 9.28 -2.37 11.57
C GLU A 65 9.36 -2.79 13.05
N GLU A 66 8.71 -3.87 13.45
CA GLU A 66 8.80 -4.43 14.81
C GLU A 66 10.20 -4.96 15.10
N LYS A 67 10.86 -5.59 14.12
CA LYS A 67 12.28 -5.96 14.24
C LYS A 67 13.19 -4.73 14.34
N LEU A 68 12.83 -3.62 13.72
CA LEU A 68 13.50 -2.33 13.92
C LEU A 68 13.23 -1.76 15.32
N GLU A 69 12.03 -1.96 15.90
CA GLU A 69 11.74 -1.59 17.30
C GLU A 69 12.55 -2.42 18.31
N VAL A 70 12.88 -3.69 18.00
CA VAL A 70 13.73 -4.53 18.86
C VAL A 70 15.18 -4.01 18.93
N ASN A 71 15.61 -3.19 17.97
CA ASN A 71 16.91 -2.53 17.98
C ASN A 71 16.75 -0.99 18.09
N PRO A 72 16.56 -0.45 19.32
CA PRO A 72 16.31 0.98 19.52
C PRO A 72 17.44 1.86 18.95
N ASP A 73 18.67 1.36 18.92
CA ASP A 73 19.83 2.07 18.37
C ASP A 73 19.75 2.21 16.85
N GLU A 74 19.31 1.17 16.14
CA GLU A 74 19.11 1.21 14.68
C GLU A 74 18.03 2.23 14.29
N LYS A 75 16.95 2.33 15.07
CA LYS A 75 15.89 3.34 14.82
C LYS A 75 16.44 4.76 14.97
N VAL A 76 17.17 5.03 16.05
CA VAL A 76 17.78 6.35 16.29
C VAL A 76 18.81 6.67 15.21
N PHE A 77 19.62 5.69 14.79
CA PHE A 77 20.57 5.84 13.70
C PHE A 77 19.88 6.23 12.38
N GLN A 78 18.81 5.53 11.98
CA GLN A 78 18.07 5.86 10.77
C GLN A 78 17.44 7.26 10.82
N GLU A 79 16.86 7.64 11.97
CA GLU A 79 16.32 8.99 12.17
C GLU A 79 17.40 10.07 11.99
N LEU A 80 18.61 9.83 12.50
CA LEU A 80 19.74 10.75 12.36
C LEU A 80 20.23 10.84 10.90
N VAL A 81 20.28 9.73 10.17
CA VAL A 81 20.61 9.72 8.73
C VAL A 81 19.59 10.53 7.93
N VAL A 82 18.29 10.39 8.23
CA VAL A 82 17.23 11.18 7.61
C VAL A 82 17.39 12.67 7.93
N LYS A 83 17.63 13.02 9.19
CA LYS A 83 17.89 14.42 9.60
C LYS A 83 19.09 15.01 8.87
N GLN A 84 20.19 14.26 8.76
CA GLN A 84 21.38 14.69 8.02
C GLN A 84 21.05 15.02 6.56
N LYS A 85 20.30 14.14 5.89
CA LYS A 85 19.87 14.33 4.50
C LYS A 85 18.98 15.56 4.34
N VAL A 86 18.03 15.78 5.26
CA VAL A 86 17.16 16.95 5.24
C VAL A 86 17.97 18.25 5.37
N ILE A 87 18.93 18.30 6.30
CA ILE A 87 19.78 19.49 6.49
C ILE A 87 20.64 19.75 5.25
N LEU A 88 21.22 18.72 4.63
CA LEU A 88 21.98 18.85 3.38
C LEU A 88 21.12 19.38 2.24
N ASN A 89 19.91 18.85 2.07
CA ASN A 89 18.98 19.35 1.06
C ASN A 89 18.60 20.82 1.31
N LYS A 90 18.43 21.23 2.56
CA LYS A 90 18.16 22.63 2.91
C LYS A 90 19.34 23.55 2.61
N LEU A 91 20.57 23.08 2.80
CA LEU A 91 21.76 23.83 2.39
C LEU A 91 21.83 23.99 0.85
N LEU A 92 21.52 22.94 0.10
CA LEU A 92 21.47 23.00 -1.37
C LEU A 92 20.39 23.96 -1.86
N GLU A 93 19.17 23.87 -1.30
CA GLU A 93 18.06 24.80 -1.61
C GLU A 93 18.45 26.26 -1.31
N LEU A 94 19.13 26.50 -0.19
CA LEU A 94 19.63 27.81 0.19
C LEU A 94 20.68 28.34 -0.79
N GLU A 95 21.60 27.49 -1.24
CA GLU A 95 22.63 27.82 -2.23
C GLU A 95 22.02 28.13 -3.61
N GLU A 96 20.99 27.37 -4.01
CA GLU A 96 20.24 27.64 -5.25
C GLU A 96 19.51 29.00 -5.18
N MET A 97 18.86 29.31 -4.07
CA MET A 97 18.21 30.62 -3.87
C MET A 97 19.20 31.77 -3.89
N HIS A 98 20.40 31.59 -3.32
CA HIS A 98 21.46 32.58 -3.34
C HIS A 98 22.00 32.81 -4.77
N LYS A 99 22.28 31.72 -5.51
CA LYS A 99 22.70 31.78 -6.92
C LYS A 99 21.65 32.44 -7.82
N ALA A 100 20.37 32.25 -7.52
CA ALA A 100 19.26 32.90 -8.21
C ALA A 100 19.06 34.39 -7.82
N GLY A 101 19.86 34.93 -6.88
CA GLY A 101 19.73 36.30 -6.38
C GLY A 101 18.45 36.54 -5.56
N THR A 102 17.81 35.48 -5.07
CA THR A 102 16.54 35.55 -4.32
C THR A 102 16.76 35.94 -2.85
N ILE A 103 17.96 35.68 -2.32
CA ILE A 103 18.37 36.05 -0.95
C ILE A 103 19.70 36.80 -0.98
N ALA A 104 19.88 37.73 -0.05
CA ALA A 104 21.11 38.50 0.09
C ALA A 104 22.25 37.68 0.73
N ASP A 105 23.50 38.04 0.46
CA ASP A 105 24.70 37.35 0.96
C ASP A 105 24.71 37.20 2.49
N GLU A 106 24.32 38.26 3.21
CA GLU A 106 24.27 38.25 4.67
C GLU A 106 23.21 37.27 5.20
N GLU A 107 22.07 37.20 4.53
CA GLU A 107 20.98 36.27 4.88
C GLU A 107 21.37 34.82 4.57
N PHE A 108 22.05 34.59 3.45
CA PHE A 108 22.61 33.30 3.09
C PHE A 108 23.61 32.82 4.14
N GLU A 109 24.62 33.62 4.49
CA GLU A 109 25.65 33.19 5.45
C GLU A 109 25.10 32.93 6.84
N LYS A 110 24.14 33.75 7.29
CA LYS A 110 23.47 33.53 8.57
C LYS A 110 22.69 32.22 8.61
N LYS A 111 21.93 31.91 7.54
CA LYS A 111 21.15 30.65 7.49
C LYS A 111 22.05 29.44 7.25
N ALA A 112 23.05 29.56 6.39
CA ALA A 112 23.98 28.48 6.05
C ALA A 112 24.84 28.10 7.27
N SER A 113 25.34 29.07 8.04
CA SER A 113 26.10 28.78 9.26
C SER A 113 25.29 27.98 10.29
N LEU A 114 24.02 28.34 10.52
CA LEU A 114 23.12 27.59 11.41
C LEU A 114 22.88 26.16 10.92
N TYR A 115 22.63 25.96 9.63
CA TYR A 115 22.47 24.61 9.08
C TYR A 115 23.75 23.79 9.15
N ARG A 116 24.92 24.39 8.90
CA ARG A 116 26.23 23.72 9.06
C ARG A 116 26.48 23.32 10.50
N GLU A 117 26.19 24.19 11.48
CA GLU A 117 26.32 23.87 12.90
C GLU A 117 25.40 22.69 13.30
N HIS A 118 24.15 22.71 12.84
CA HIS A 118 23.21 21.61 13.09
C HIS A 118 23.68 20.31 12.44
N LEU A 119 24.24 20.38 11.22
CA LEU A 119 24.81 19.23 10.54
C LEU A 119 26.00 18.60 11.31
N VAL A 120 26.86 19.42 11.93
CA VAL A 120 27.96 18.95 12.77
C VAL A 120 27.43 18.19 13.97
N LYS A 121 26.42 18.72 14.67
CA LYS A 121 25.79 18.05 15.81
C LYS A 121 25.23 16.67 15.42
N VAL A 122 24.48 16.59 14.32
CA VAL A 122 23.93 15.33 13.82
C VAL A 122 25.03 14.34 13.42
N LYS A 123 26.13 14.81 12.81
CA LYS A 123 27.28 13.95 12.47
C LYS A 123 27.99 13.39 13.71
N MET A 124 28.15 14.20 14.76
CA MET A 124 28.72 13.74 16.03
C MET A 124 27.83 12.69 16.68
N GLU A 125 26.50 12.87 16.64
CA GLU A 125 25.56 11.86 17.14
C GLU A 125 25.61 10.56 16.33
N LEU A 126 25.70 10.64 15.00
CA LEU A 126 25.89 9.46 14.12
C LEU A 126 27.20 8.72 14.40
N GLN A 127 28.27 9.43 14.71
CA GLN A 127 29.58 8.83 14.98
C GLN A 127 29.54 7.89 16.20
N ARG A 128 28.67 8.16 17.17
CA ARG A 128 28.48 7.32 18.36
C ARG A 128 27.95 5.91 18.06
N PHE A 129 27.45 5.66 16.85
CA PHE A 129 26.98 4.35 16.40
C PHE A 129 28.03 3.60 15.56
N MET A 130 29.18 4.21 15.26
CA MET A 130 30.27 3.63 14.45
C MET A 130 31.47 3.18 15.29
N ASP A 131 31.54 3.60 16.56
CA ASP A 131 32.53 3.22 17.57
C ASP A 131 32.03 2.02 18.40
#